data_AF-X1GNG9-F1
#
_entry.id   AF-X1GNG9-F1
#
_cell.length_a   1.000
_cell.length_b   1.000
_cell.length_c   1.000
_cell.angle_alpha   90.00
_cell.angle_beta   90.00
_cell.angle_gamma   90.00
#
_symmetry.space_group_name_H-M   'P 1'
#
loop_
_entity.id
_entity.type
_entity.pdbx_description
1 polymer ?
#
loop_
_entity_poly.entity_id
_entity_poly.type
_entity_poly.pdbx_seq_one_letter_code
_entity_poly.pdbx_strand_id
1 'polypeptide(L)'
;IILVAAETADIAEEAVELVKIEYEELPAVFDVEEAMKKDPPVIIHPERSSYTYEPSPRYPQMLDPAIPNLQTMAVLRTGDVERGFKEADLIVENRYDCQSVQHCPIETHIADAWVEIDGTLTVRISHQGYFFVRRDLDHFAVQCGFCTPGMILTAKALLDENPNATEEDIKHSLHGNLCRCTGYVKIVEAILAAKESMLKGGRV
;
A
#
# COMPACT_ATOMS: atom_id res chain seq x y z
N ILE A 1 7.25 -0.06 -18.79
CA ILE A 1 6.98 -1.41 -18.22
C ILE A 1 5.86 -2.06 -19.02
N ILE A 2 5.96 -3.35 -19.32
CA ILE A 2 4.97 -4.13 -20.10
C ILE A 2 4.70 -5.49 -19.45
N LEU A 3 3.67 -6.19 -19.92
CA LEU A 3 3.39 -7.59 -19.60
C LEU A 3 3.31 -8.38 -20.91
N VAL A 4 3.86 -9.60 -20.92
CA VAL A 4 3.83 -10.52 -22.07
C VAL A 4 3.04 -11.77 -21.69
N ALA A 5 2.19 -12.24 -22.59
CA ALA A 5 1.50 -13.52 -22.49
C ALA A 5 1.83 -14.37 -23.73
N ALA A 6 2.15 -15.64 -23.54
CA ALA A 6 2.50 -16.58 -24.61
C ALA A 6 2.03 -18.01 -24.28
N GLU A 7 2.09 -18.91 -25.27
CA GLU A 7 1.66 -20.30 -25.12
C GLU A 7 2.55 -21.13 -24.18
N THR A 8 3.82 -20.73 -24.03
CA THR A 8 4.79 -21.37 -23.14
C THR A 8 5.64 -20.32 -22.42
N ALA A 9 6.27 -20.72 -21.32
CA ALA A 9 7.18 -19.85 -20.57
C ALA A 9 8.39 -19.43 -21.42
N ASP A 10 9.00 -20.36 -22.16
CA ASP A 10 10.15 -20.09 -23.02
C ASP A 10 9.86 -18.99 -24.04
N ILE A 11 8.68 -19.04 -24.70
CA ILE A 11 8.27 -18.01 -25.67
C ILE A 11 8.04 -16.67 -24.96
N ALA A 12 7.45 -16.67 -23.76
CA ALA A 12 7.23 -15.44 -23.00
C ALA A 12 8.55 -14.77 -22.63
N GLU A 13 9.54 -15.54 -22.18
CA GLU A 13 10.89 -15.05 -21.85
C GLU A 13 11.60 -14.47 -23.07
N GLU A 14 11.59 -15.18 -24.20
CA GLU A 14 12.15 -14.67 -25.46
C GLU A 14 11.47 -13.38 -25.93
N ALA A 15 10.14 -13.29 -25.79
CA ALA A 15 9.38 -12.13 -26.22
C ALA A 15 9.63 -10.89 -25.36
N VAL A 16 9.93 -11.04 -24.06
CA VAL A 16 10.31 -9.91 -23.20
C VAL A 16 11.59 -9.24 -23.70
N GLU A 17 12.58 -10.02 -24.15
CA GLU A 17 13.86 -9.52 -24.66
C GLU A 17 13.72 -8.70 -25.96
N LEU A 18 12.64 -8.91 -26.72
CA LEU A 18 12.37 -8.17 -27.95
C LEU A 18 11.81 -6.75 -27.70
N VAL A 19 11.33 -6.49 -26.49
CA VAL A 19 10.62 -5.26 -26.18
C VAL A 19 11.62 -4.15 -25.86
N LYS A 20 11.62 -3.11 -26.69
CA LYS A 20 12.47 -1.93 -26.52
C LYS A 20 11.67 -0.80 -25.89
N ILE A 21 12.20 -0.24 -24.81
CA ILE A 21 11.60 0.88 -24.09
C ILE A 21 12.68 1.93 -23.91
N GLU A 22 12.37 3.16 -24.29
CA GLU A 22 13.22 4.32 -24.03
C GLU A 22 12.73 5.00 -22.74
N TYR A 23 13.67 5.29 -21.84
CA TYR A 23 13.39 5.94 -20.57
C TYR A 23 14.14 7.27 -20.50
N GLU A 24 13.52 8.27 -19.89
CA GLU A 24 14.21 9.45 -19.40
C GLU A 24 14.67 9.17 -17.96
N GLU A 25 15.98 9.22 -17.71
CA GLU A 25 16.53 9.04 -16.38
C GLU A 25 16.31 10.31 -15.54
N LEU A 26 15.69 10.14 -14.37
CA LEU A 26 15.53 11.19 -13.38
C LEU A 26 16.49 10.97 -12.20
N PRO A 27 16.85 12.02 -11.45
CA PRO A 27 17.63 11.85 -10.23
C PRO A 27 16.92 10.88 -9.28
N ALA A 28 17.68 9.98 -8.66
CA ALA A 28 17.17 9.03 -7.68
C ALA A 28 17.52 9.49 -6.26
N VAL A 29 16.66 9.14 -5.29
CA VAL A 29 16.90 9.37 -3.87
C VAL A 29 16.77 8.04 -3.13
N PHE A 30 17.83 7.64 -2.43
CA PHE A 30 17.90 6.35 -1.72
C PHE A 30 18.00 6.52 -0.21
N ASP A 31 18.40 7.71 0.25
CA ASP A 31 18.51 8.05 1.65
C ASP A 31 17.25 8.78 2.14
N VAL A 32 16.76 8.39 3.31
CA VAL A 32 15.52 8.92 3.88
C VAL A 32 15.71 10.37 4.33
N GLU A 33 16.86 10.72 4.92
CA GLU A 33 17.13 12.08 5.38
C GLU A 33 17.26 13.04 4.18
N GLU A 34 17.87 12.60 3.09
CA GLU A 34 17.91 13.35 1.82
C GLU A 34 16.53 13.54 1.20
N ALA A 35 15.69 12.50 1.20
CA ALA A 35 14.32 12.60 0.71
C ALA A 35 13.50 13.60 1.56
N MET A 36 13.74 13.66 2.88
CA MET A 36 13.05 14.55 3.82
C MET A 36 13.53 16.00 3.82
N LYS A 37 14.52 16.37 3.01
CA LYS A 37 14.91 17.78 2.85
C LYS A 37 13.76 18.57 2.22
N LYS A 38 13.70 19.87 2.52
CA LYS A 38 12.73 20.80 1.90
C LYS A 38 12.94 20.93 0.39
N ASP A 39 14.18 20.75 -0.05
CA ASP A 39 14.62 20.75 -1.44
C ASP A 39 15.37 19.43 -1.70
N PRO A 40 14.64 18.32 -1.96
CA PRO A 40 15.26 17.03 -2.22
C PRO A 40 15.76 16.93 -3.68
N PRO A 41 16.68 16.00 -4.00
CA PRO A 41 17.20 15.81 -5.36
C PRO A 41 16.12 15.54 -6.41
N VAL A 42 15.01 14.91 -6.00
CA VAL A 42 13.83 14.64 -6.82
C VAL A 42 12.58 14.69 -5.95
N ILE A 43 11.49 15.24 -6.50
CA ILE A 43 10.16 15.13 -5.90
C ILE A 43 9.50 13.88 -6.50
N ILE A 44 9.30 12.86 -5.67
CA ILE A 44 8.79 11.55 -6.12
C ILE A 44 7.31 11.66 -6.53
N HIS A 45 6.54 12.47 -5.81
CA HIS A 45 5.13 12.71 -6.06
C HIS A 45 4.88 14.19 -6.35
N PRO A 46 5.06 14.67 -7.59
CA PRO A 46 4.91 16.09 -7.92
C PRO A 46 3.46 16.58 -7.77
N GLU A 47 2.47 15.72 -8.04
CA GLU A 47 1.05 16.04 -7.89
C GLU A 47 0.50 15.71 -6.50
N ARG A 48 1.37 15.66 -5.48
CA ARG A 48 0.97 15.21 -4.15
C ARG A 48 -0.17 16.02 -3.53
N SER A 49 -0.25 17.30 -3.86
CA SER A 49 -1.35 18.19 -3.43
C SER A 49 -2.72 17.79 -3.99
N SER A 50 -2.77 16.97 -5.05
CA SER A 50 -4.01 16.39 -5.58
C SER A 50 -4.52 15.19 -4.77
N TYR A 51 -3.69 14.61 -3.89
CA TYR A 51 -4.14 13.61 -2.94
C TYR A 51 -4.95 14.34 -1.86
N THR A 52 -6.28 14.25 -1.90
CA THR A 52 -7.14 14.80 -0.85
C THR A 52 -6.90 13.99 0.43
N TYR A 53 -6.56 14.69 1.51
CA TYR A 53 -6.40 14.12 2.83
C TYR A 53 -7.31 14.88 3.79
N GLU A 54 -8.40 14.27 4.24
CA GLU A 54 -9.03 14.72 5.48
C GLU A 54 -8.16 14.24 6.66
N PRO A 55 -7.70 15.16 7.53
CA PRO A 55 -6.93 14.78 8.71
C PRO A 55 -7.81 13.95 9.65
N SER A 56 -7.35 12.75 10.00
CA SER A 56 -8.05 11.93 11.00
C SER A 56 -7.97 12.59 12.38
N PRO A 57 -9.03 12.46 13.21
CA PRO A 57 -8.99 12.90 14.61
C PRO A 57 -7.81 12.29 15.41
N ARG A 58 -7.27 11.14 14.98
CA ARG A 58 -6.10 10.50 15.61
C ARG A 58 -4.76 11.04 15.09
N TYR A 59 -4.72 11.61 13.89
CA TYR A 59 -3.49 12.11 13.25
C TYR A 59 -3.77 13.46 12.56
N PRO A 60 -3.81 14.56 13.34
CA PRO A 60 -4.31 15.86 12.84
C PRO A 60 -3.36 16.59 11.87
N GLN A 61 -2.09 16.18 11.77
CA GLN A 61 -1.08 16.83 10.91
C GLN A 61 -0.21 15.75 10.23
N MET A 62 -0.74 15.14 9.19
CA MET A 62 -0.03 14.07 8.47
C MET A 62 0.89 14.56 7.35
N LEU A 63 0.80 15.84 6.99
CA LEU A 63 1.49 16.42 5.84
C LEU A 63 2.15 17.75 6.25
N ASP A 64 3.43 17.90 5.92
CA ASP A 64 4.10 19.20 5.93
C ASP A 64 4.34 19.62 4.47
N PRO A 65 3.63 20.65 3.96
CA PRO A 65 3.85 21.17 2.60
C PRO A 65 5.29 21.62 2.35
N ALA A 66 6.06 21.91 3.41
CA ALA A 66 7.46 22.27 3.29
C ALA A 66 8.38 21.08 3.02
N ILE A 67 7.90 19.83 3.13
CA ILE A 67 8.69 18.61 2.92
C ILE A 67 7.99 17.72 1.87
N PRO A 68 8.34 17.87 0.57
CA PRO A 68 7.55 17.31 -0.52
C PRO A 68 7.50 15.77 -0.53
N ASN A 69 8.58 15.09 -0.13
CA ASN A 69 8.62 13.61 -0.10
C ASN A 69 8.20 13.00 1.26
N LEU A 70 7.83 13.79 2.28
CA LEU A 70 7.43 13.27 3.60
C LEU A 70 6.08 12.60 3.55
N GLN A 71 5.97 11.28 3.34
CA GLN A 71 4.69 10.61 3.10
C GLN A 71 3.68 10.72 4.27
N THR A 72 4.11 10.56 5.52
CA THR A 72 3.25 10.68 6.70
C THR A 72 4.07 11.14 7.91
N MET A 73 3.46 11.96 8.77
CA MET A 73 4.00 12.30 10.09
C MET A 73 2.98 11.97 11.18
N ALA A 74 3.44 11.28 12.22
CA ALA A 74 2.64 11.00 13.41
C ALA A 74 3.45 11.36 14.65
N VAL A 75 2.86 12.17 15.54
CA VAL A 75 3.44 12.47 16.85
C VAL A 75 2.62 11.73 17.90
N LEU A 76 3.19 10.66 18.43
CA LEU A 76 2.58 9.86 19.49
C LEU A 76 3.14 10.30 20.84
N ARG A 77 2.26 10.70 21.76
CA ARG A 77 2.61 11.00 23.16
C ARG A 77 1.67 10.25 24.07
N THR A 78 2.23 9.67 25.12
CA THR A 78 1.46 8.97 26.16
C THR A 78 1.95 9.45 27.52
N GLY A 79 1.03 9.94 28.35
CA GLY A 79 1.36 10.55 29.63
C GLY A 79 2.09 11.90 29.51
N ASP A 80 2.76 12.32 30.59
CA ASP A 80 3.57 13.54 30.65
C ASP A 80 5.05 13.21 30.46
N VAL A 81 5.49 13.27 29.20
CA VAL A 81 6.86 12.95 28.80
C VAL A 81 7.86 13.93 29.44
N GLU A 82 7.54 15.23 29.51
CA GLU A 82 8.46 16.25 30.04
C GLU A 82 8.73 16.06 31.52
N ARG A 83 7.67 15.79 32.29
CA ARG A 83 7.80 15.42 33.70
C ARG A 83 8.62 14.15 33.87
N GLY A 84 8.34 13.12 33.07
CA GLY A 84 9.07 11.86 33.09
C GLY A 84 10.59 12.04 32.91
N PHE A 85 11.01 12.88 31.96
CA PHE A 85 12.42 13.21 31.78
C PHE A 85 13.01 14.00 32.96
N LYS A 86 12.27 14.95 33.56
CA LYS A 86 12.77 15.75 34.70
C LYS A 86 12.96 14.93 35.98
N GLU A 87 12.11 13.94 36.22
CA GLU A 87 12.13 13.11 37.43
C GLU A 87 13.06 11.88 37.31
N ALA A 88 13.64 11.63 36.14
CA ALA A 88 14.48 10.45 35.92
C ALA A 88 15.86 10.57 36.60
N ASP A 89 16.29 9.51 37.30
CA ASP A 89 17.63 9.42 37.89
C ASP A 89 18.75 9.23 36.83
N LEU A 90 18.39 8.67 35.67
CA LEU A 90 19.29 8.43 34.54
C LEU A 90 18.51 8.51 33.22
N ILE A 91 19.11 9.15 32.22
CA ILE A 91 18.61 9.22 30.85
C ILE A 91 19.66 8.60 29.92
N VAL A 92 19.23 7.70 29.03
CA VAL A 92 20.08 7.10 28.00
C VAL A 92 19.45 7.36 26.64
N GLU A 93 20.27 7.81 25.69
CA GLU A 93 19.85 8.10 24.32
C GLU A 93 20.78 7.36 23.36
N ASN A 94 20.18 6.63 22.40
CA ASN A 94 20.88 5.93 21.34
C ASN A 94 20.06 6.02 20.05
N ARG A 95 20.75 5.99 18.90
CA ARG A 95 20.15 5.82 17.57
C ARG A 95 20.30 4.36 17.13
N TYR A 96 19.22 3.79 16.61
CA TYR A 96 19.19 2.45 16.04
C TYR A 96 18.59 2.53 14.65
N ASP A 97 19.22 1.87 13.69
CA ASP A 97 18.74 1.75 12.33
C ASP A 97 18.42 0.28 12.03
N CYS A 98 17.23 0.02 11.51
CA CYS A 98 16.80 -1.32 11.11
C CYS A 98 17.00 -1.50 9.61
N GLN A 99 17.57 -2.64 9.24
CA GLN A 99 17.82 -2.97 7.84
C GLN A 99 16.50 -3.31 7.13
N SER A 100 16.39 -2.98 5.85
CA SER A 100 15.34 -3.56 5.02
C SER A 100 15.61 -5.05 4.85
N VAL A 101 14.62 -5.89 5.18
CA VAL A 101 14.69 -7.34 5.04
C VAL A 101 13.54 -7.84 4.19
N GLN A 102 13.76 -8.93 3.47
CA GLN A 102 12.74 -9.57 2.65
C GLN A 102 12.35 -10.92 3.26
N HIS A 103 11.06 -11.23 3.22
CA HIS A 103 10.50 -12.48 3.76
C HIS A 103 11.13 -13.75 3.17
N CYS A 104 11.55 -13.70 1.89
CA CYS A 104 12.15 -14.82 1.16
C CYS A 104 11.41 -16.17 1.36
N PRO A 105 10.09 -16.24 1.09
CA PRO A 105 9.37 -17.50 1.17
C PRO A 105 9.96 -18.50 0.17
N ILE A 106 10.01 -19.78 0.56
CA ILE A 106 10.54 -20.85 -0.30
C ILE A 106 9.65 -21.03 -1.54
N GLU A 107 8.34 -20.85 -1.39
CA GLU A 107 7.40 -20.72 -2.51
C GLU A 107 7.37 -19.27 -3.00
N THR A 108 7.64 -19.07 -4.28
CA THR A 108 7.52 -17.75 -4.92
C THR A 108 6.07 -17.38 -5.17
N HIS A 109 5.79 -16.09 -5.34
CA HIS A 109 4.45 -15.65 -5.70
C HIS A 109 4.02 -16.25 -7.05
N ILE A 110 2.86 -16.90 -7.05
CA ILE A 110 2.28 -17.54 -8.23
C ILE A 110 0.77 -17.28 -8.27
N ALA A 111 0.26 -17.04 -9.48
CA ALA A 111 -1.17 -16.99 -9.77
C ALA A 111 -1.44 -17.76 -11.07
N ASP A 112 -2.47 -18.58 -11.04
CA ASP A 112 -3.03 -19.29 -12.18
C ASP A 112 -4.52 -18.96 -12.27
N ALA A 113 -4.96 -18.51 -13.44
CA ALA A 113 -6.31 -17.99 -13.63
C ALA A 113 -6.90 -18.51 -14.94
N TRP A 114 -8.16 -18.94 -14.90
CA TRP A 114 -8.89 -19.40 -16.07
C TRP A 114 -10.37 -19.03 -15.97
N VAL A 115 -11.01 -18.89 -17.13
CA VAL A 115 -12.45 -18.64 -17.22
C VAL A 115 -13.16 -19.97 -17.44
N GLU A 116 -14.08 -20.30 -16.55
CA GLU A 116 -14.93 -21.49 -16.65
C GLU A 116 -15.94 -21.37 -17.80
N ILE A 117 -16.56 -22.49 -18.18
CA ILE A 117 -17.55 -22.53 -19.27
C ILE A 117 -18.73 -21.59 -19.02
N ASP A 118 -19.10 -21.36 -17.76
CA ASP A 118 -20.19 -20.48 -17.36
C ASP A 118 -19.79 -18.98 -17.28
N GLY A 119 -18.53 -18.66 -17.61
CA GLY A 119 -17.98 -17.32 -17.57
C GLY A 119 -17.40 -16.90 -16.21
N THR A 120 -17.41 -17.79 -15.21
CA THR A 120 -16.78 -17.51 -13.91
C THR A 120 -15.26 -17.47 -14.04
N LEU A 121 -14.62 -16.41 -13.54
CA LEU A 121 -13.16 -16.36 -13.41
C LEU A 121 -12.73 -17.12 -12.16
N THR A 122 -12.02 -18.23 -12.33
CA THR A 122 -11.38 -18.96 -11.23
C THR A 122 -9.91 -18.56 -11.15
N VAL A 123 -9.45 -18.23 -9.94
CA VAL A 123 -8.06 -17.85 -9.68
C VAL A 123 -7.49 -18.68 -8.52
N ARG A 124 -6.40 -19.38 -8.78
CA ARG A 124 -5.52 -19.99 -7.78
C ARG A 124 -4.33 -19.06 -7.55
N ILE A 125 -4.08 -18.65 -6.32
CA ILE A 125 -3.02 -17.68 -6.02
C ILE A 125 -2.40 -17.92 -4.65
N SER A 126 -1.08 -17.74 -4.55
CA SER A 126 -0.35 -17.72 -3.27
C SER A 126 -0.60 -16.38 -2.55
N HIS A 127 -1.64 -16.31 -1.72
CA HIS A 127 -2.09 -15.08 -1.09
C HIS A 127 -2.65 -15.30 0.32
N GLN A 128 -2.42 -14.36 1.25
CA GLN A 128 -2.83 -14.55 2.66
C GLN A 128 -4.27 -14.09 2.96
N GLY A 129 -4.96 -13.43 2.03
CA GLY A 129 -6.34 -12.98 2.21
C GLY A 129 -7.19 -13.08 0.95
N TYR A 130 -7.86 -14.22 0.78
CA TYR A 130 -8.57 -14.61 -0.45
C TYR A 130 -9.85 -13.79 -0.72
N PHE A 131 -10.61 -13.45 0.31
CA PHE A 131 -11.87 -12.70 0.17
C PHE A 131 -11.67 -11.30 -0.42
N PHE A 132 -10.53 -10.69 -0.11
CA PHE A 132 -10.20 -9.38 -0.59
C PHE A 132 -9.57 -9.42 -1.96
N VAL A 133 -8.77 -10.45 -2.30
CA VAL A 133 -8.30 -10.65 -3.68
C VAL A 133 -9.47 -10.81 -4.63
N ARG A 134 -10.52 -11.54 -4.22
CA ARG A 134 -11.74 -11.63 -5.02
C ARG A 134 -12.34 -10.25 -5.28
N ARG A 135 -12.41 -9.41 -4.25
CA ARG A 135 -12.92 -8.06 -4.35
C ARG A 135 -12.04 -7.18 -5.23
N ASP A 136 -10.73 -7.32 -5.08
CA ASP A 136 -9.74 -6.66 -5.90
C ASP A 136 -9.94 -7.07 -7.37
N LEU A 137 -10.12 -8.36 -7.67
CA LEU A 137 -10.42 -8.85 -9.02
C LEU A 137 -11.71 -8.24 -9.60
N ASP A 138 -12.79 -8.18 -8.83
CA ASP A 138 -14.07 -7.57 -9.26
C ASP A 138 -13.89 -6.11 -9.70
N HIS A 139 -12.90 -5.43 -9.12
CA HIS A 139 -12.62 -4.01 -9.35
C HIS A 139 -11.30 -3.76 -10.09
N PHE A 140 -10.61 -4.80 -10.57
CA PHE A 140 -9.27 -4.71 -11.19
C PHE A 140 -8.16 -4.12 -10.30
N ALA A 141 -8.20 -4.41 -9.00
CA ALA A 141 -7.24 -3.96 -8.00
C ALA A 141 -6.10 -4.92 -7.72
N VAL A 142 -6.03 -6.04 -8.43
CA VAL A 142 -5.01 -7.05 -8.18
C VAL A 142 -3.63 -6.52 -8.51
N GLN A 143 -2.73 -6.74 -7.56
CA GLN A 143 -1.35 -6.31 -7.60
C GLN A 143 -0.44 -7.45 -7.14
N CYS A 144 0.87 -7.17 -7.08
CA CYS A 144 1.94 -8.07 -6.65
C CYS A 144 1.79 -8.74 -5.26
N GLY A 145 0.69 -8.50 -4.54
CA GLY A 145 0.29 -9.26 -3.35
C GLY A 145 1.03 -8.91 -2.06
N PHE A 146 2.20 -8.26 -2.14
CA PHE A 146 3.01 -7.94 -0.96
C PHE A 146 2.30 -7.04 0.06
N CYS A 147 1.63 -5.99 -0.42
CA CYS A 147 0.93 -5.04 0.44
C CYS A 147 -0.47 -5.53 0.82
N THR A 148 -1.02 -6.48 0.06
CA THR A 148 -2.43 -6.83 0.13
C THR A 148 -2.83 -7.35 1.51
N PRO A 149 -2.10 -8.23 2.23
CA PRO A 149 -2.46 -8.62 3.59
C PRO A 149 -2.62 -7.43 4.56
N GLY A 150 -1.77 -6.41 4.43
CA GLY A 150 -1.89 -5.17 5.19
C GLY A 150 -3.14 -4.37 4.81
N MET A 151 -3.39 -4.21 3.51
CA MET A 151 -4.60 -3.54 2.99
C MET A 151 -5.87 -4.20 3.51
N ILE A 152 -5.88 -5.53 3.54
CA ILE A 152 -6.96 -6.39 3.99
C ILE A 152 -7.29 -6.17 5.46
N LEU A 153 -6.28 -6.34 6.32
CA LEU A 153 -6.46 -6.22 7.76
C LEU A 153 -6.90 -4.80 8.12
N THR A 154 -6.34 -3.82 7.43
CA THR A 154 -6.67 -2.41 7.62
C THR A 154 -8.09 -2.09 7.17
N ALA A 155 -8.51 -2.58 5.99
CA ALA A 155 -9.87 -2.44 5.50
C ALA A 155 -10.88 -3.14 6.41
N LYS A 156 -10.57 -4.34 6.91
CA LYS A 156 -11.44 -5.08 7.84
C LYS A 156 -11.61 -4.33 9.16
N ALA A 157 -10.50 -3.87 9.74
CA ALA A 157 -10.53 -3.08 10.97
C ALA A 157 -11.35 -1.80 10.81
N LEU A 158 -11.17 -1.09 9.68
CA LEU A 158 -11.99 0.08 9.36
C LEU A 158 -13.48 -0.27 9.28
N LEU A 159 -13.85 -1.31 8.54
CA LEU A 159 -15.26 -1.65 8.32
C LEU A 159 -15.95 -2.27 9.55
N ASP A 160 -15.17 -2.85 10.47
CA ASP A 160 -15.69 -3.28 11.77
C ASP A 160 -16.00 -2.10 12.69
N GLU A 161 -15.14 -1.08 12.70
CA GLU A 161 -15.34 0.13 13.51
C GLU A 161 -16.37 1.08 12.88
N ASN A 162 -16.36 1.24 11.56
CA ASN A 162 -17.25 2.09 10.79
C ASN A 162 -17.83 1.34 9.57
N PRO A 163 -18.95 0.62 9.74
CA PRO A 163 -19.62 -0.10 8.66
C PRO A 163 -20.12 0.80 7.50
N ASN A 164 -20.19 2.12 7.73
CA ASN A 164 -20.61 3.09 6.72
C ASN A 164 -19.44 3.92 6.15
N ALA A 165 -18.20 3.47 6.33
CA ALA A 165 -16.99 4.15 5.87
C ALA A 165 -17.11 4.65 4.41
N THR A 166 -16.79 5.92 4.22
CA THR A 166 -16.77 6.58 2.92
C THR A 166 -15.53 6.16 2.11
N GLU A 167 -15.49 6.56 0.83
CA GLU A 167 -14.30 6.36 0.01
C GLU A 167 -13.06 7.04 0.62
N GLU A 168 -13.24 8.22 1.21
CA GLU A 168 -12.17 8.94 1.89
C GLU A 168 -11.70 8.22 3.15
N ASP A 169 -12.63 7.69 3.96
CA ASP A 169 -12.27 6.87 5.13
C ASP A 169 -11.42 5.65 4.73
N ILE A 170 -11.77 5.01 3.61
CA ILE A 170 -11.05 3.86 3.06
C ILE A 170 -9.65 4.27 2.61
N LYS A 171 -9.53 5.30 1.77
CA LYS A 171 -8.23 5.85 1.33
C LYS A 171 -7.35 6.22 2.53
N HIS A 172 -7.95 6.85 3.53
CA HIS A 172 -7.28 7.23 4.77
C HIS A 172 -6.75 6.00 5.51
N SER A 173 -7.57 4.96 5.68
CA SER A 173 -7.13 3.76 6.39
C SER A 173 -5.92 3.11 5.73
N LEU A 174 -5.88 3.07 4.39
CA LEU A 174 -4.82 2.41 3.64
C LEU A 174 -3.49 3.18 3.60
N HIS A 175 -3.39 4.40 4.13
CA HIS A 175 -2.20 5.25 3.99
C HIS A 175 -0.89 4.60 4.49
N GLY A 176 -0.97 3.75 5.53
CA GLY A 176 0.18 3.02 6.08
C GLY A 176 0.53 1.74 5.31
N ASN A 177 -0.31 1.33 4.37
CA ASN A 177 -0.12 0.14 3.56
C ASN A 177 0.45 0.57 2.21
N LEU A 178 1.78 0.61 2.12
CA LEU A 178 2.44 1.01 0.89
C LEU A 178 2.48 -0.16 -0.10
N CYS A 179 1.91 0.08 -1.27
CA CYS A 179 2.02 -0.78 -2.42
C CYS A 179 3.11 -0.31 -3.39
N ARG A 180 4.07 -1.19 -3.65
CA ARG A 180 5.08 -1.03 -4.71
C ARG A 180 4.46 -0.94 -6.12
N CYS A 181 3.30 -1.56 -6.33
CA CYS A 181 2.61 -1.66 -7.62
C CYS A 181 1.62 -0.50 -7.90
N THR A 182 1.50 0.48 -6.97
CA THR A 182 0.86 1.82 -7.12
C THR A 182 -0.60 1.93 -7.59
N GLY A 183 -1.33 0.86 -7.91
CA GLY A 183 -2.73 0.92 -8.40
C GLY A 183 -3.80 1.01 -7.30
N TYR A 184 -3.72 1.98 -6.39
CA TYR A 184 -4.60 2.07 -5.21
C TYR A 184 -6.08 2.34 -5.52
N VAL A 185 -6.39 3.01 -6.64
CA VAL A 185 -7.76 3.38 -7.02
C VAL A 185 -8.69 2.18 -6.98
N LYS A 186 -8.23 1.06 -7.55
CA LYS A 186 -9.03 -0.15 -7.62
C LYS A 186 -9.17 -0.84 -6.26
N ILE A 187 -8.18 -0.72 -5.37
CA ILE A 187 -8.23 -1.29 -4.01
C ILE A 187 -9.33 -0.59 -3.22
N VAL A 188 -9.43 0.73 -3.39
CA VAL A 188 -10.48 1.54 -2.77
C VAL A 188 -11.85 1.13 -3.30
N GLU A 189 -12.01 0.98 -4.63
CA GLU A 189 -13.25 0.48 -5.23
C GLU A 189 -13.65 -0.90 -4.68
N ALA A 190 -12.68 -1.81 -4.52
CA ALA A 190 -12.90 -3.12 -3.94
C ALA A 190 -13.45 -3.02 -2.51
N ILE A 191 -12.80 -2.26 -1.63
CA ILE A 191 -13.22 -2.13 -0.23
C ILE A 191 -14.59 -1.47 -0.11
N LEU A 192 -14.87 -0.44 -0.91
CA LEU A 192 -16.20 0.20 -0.97
C LEU A 192 -17.28 -0.82 -1.29
N ALA A 193 -16.98 -1.69 -2.24
CA ALA A 193 -17.90 -2.71 -2.62
C ALA A 193 -18.00 -3.79 -1.50
N ALA A 194 -16.91 -4.13 -0.80
CA ALA A 194 -16.95 -5.09 0.31
C ALA A 194 -17.86 -4.61 1.43
N LYS A 195 -17.75 -3.31 1.77
CA LYS A 195 -18.67 -2.61 2.68
C LYS A 195 -20.14 -2.79 2.27
N GLU A 196 -20.48 -2.55 1.00
CA GLU A 196 -21.85 -2.73 0.53
C GLU A 196 -22.36 -4.17 0.70
N SER A 197 -21.48 -5.17 0.54
CA SER A 197 -21.84 -6.57 0.75
C SER A 197 -22.10 -6.88 2.23
N MET A 198 -21.26 -6.36 3.12
CA MET A 198 -21.44 -6.48 4.58
C MET A 198 -22.76 -5.87 5.06
N LEU A 199 -23.11 -4.68 4.55
CA LEU A 199 -24.38 -4.01 4.88
C LEU A 199 -25.61 -4.79 4.41
N LYS A 200 -25.48 -5.59 3.33
CA LYS A 200 -26.53 -6.47 2.81
C LYS A 200 -26.60 -7.83 3.54
N GLY A 201 -25.85 -8.00 4.63
CA GLY A 201 -25.81 -9.25 5.41
C GLY A 201 -24.96 -10.36 4.79
N GLY A 202 -24.15 -10.03 3.76
CA GLY A 202 -23.14 -10.94 3.25
C GLY A 202 -22.01 -11.13 4.26
N ARG A 203 -21.50 -12.35 4.41
CA ARG A 203 -20.28 -12.60 5.18
C ARG A 203 -19.08 -12.35 4.27
N VAL A 204 -18.14 -11.52 4.75
CA VAL A 204 -16.79 -11.38 4.20
C VAL A 204 -15.92 -12.51 4.73
#